data_AF-A0A355DL98-F1
#
_entry.id   AF-A0A355DL98-F1
#
_cell.length_a   1.000
_cell.length_b   1.000
_cell.length_c   1.000
_cell.angle_alpha   90.00
_cell.angle_beta   90.00
_cell.angle_gamma   90.00
#
_symmetry.space_group_name_H-M   'P 1'
#
loop_
_entity.id
_entity.type
_entity.pdbx_description
1 polymer ?
#
loop_
_entity_poly.entity_id
_entity_poly.type
_entity_poly.pdbx_seq_one_letter_code
_entity_poly.pdbx_strand_id
1 'polypeptide(L)'
;YKVKDPRATILQNLAEQLFEKFGHDKYYEIAVELERAVEEKLAYKGIYANVDFYSGLVYRKLGIPTDLFTPIFAIARVAGWLAHWKEQLAENRIFRPTQIYTGDHQVSYIPIHERL
;
A
#
# COMPACT_ATOMS: atom_id res chain seq x y z
N TYR A 1 5.56 -4.11 -7.93
CA TYR A 1 6.27 -3.90 -9.21
C TYR A 1 7.12 -5.13 -9.47
N LYS A 2 7.33 -5.55 -10.72
CA LYS A 2 8.23 -6.69 -11.05
C LYS A 2 9.73 -6.35 -10.92
N VAL A 3 10.03 -5.11 -10.53
CA VAL A 3 11.34 -4.53 -10.26
C VAL A 3 11.18 -3.60 -9.06
N LYS A 4 12.29 -3.16 -8.43
CA LYS A 4 12.26 -2.18 -7.34
C LYS A 4 11.50 -0.92 -7.76
N ASP A 5 10.60 -0.46 -6.91
CA ASP A 5 9.77 0.72 -7.18
C ASP A 5 10.66 1.98 -7.23
N PRO A 6 10.64 2.79 -8.30
CA PRO A 6 11.48 3.99 -8.40
C PRO A 6 11.23 4.99 -7.26
N ARG A 7 10.01 5.00 -6.70
CA ARG A 7 9.66 5.85 -5.55
C ARG A 7 10.30 5.35 -4.25
N ALA A 8 10.49 4.04 -4.12
CA ALA A 8 11.20 3.46 -2.99
C ALA A 8 12.67 3.91 -3.01
N THR A 9 13.31 3.96 -4.18
CA THR A 9 14.67 4.49 -4.34
C THR A 9 14.76 5.98 -3.96
N ILE A 10 13.80 6.80 -4.39
CA ILE A 10 13.76 8.23 -4.02
C ILE A 10 13.59 8.40 -2.51
N LEU A 11 12.68 7.64 -1.89
CA LEU A 11 12.46 7.68 -0.45
C LEU A 11 13.67 7.20 0.34
N GLN A 12 14.38 6.19 -0.16
CA GLN A 12 15.62 5.70 0.46
C GLN A 12 16.69 6.79 0.48
N ASN A 13 16.91 7.48 -0.64
CA ASN A 13 17.85 8.61 -0.70
C ASN A 13 17.45 9.75 0.25
N LEU A 14 16.15 10.04 0.36
CA LEU A 14 15.65 11.05 1.30
C LEU A 14 15.86 10.61 2.76
N ALA A 15 15.66 9.33 3.06
CA ALA A 15 15.92 8.77 4.38
C ALA A 15 17.40 8.93 4.75
N GLU A 16 18.32 8.60 3.84
CA GLU A 16 19.77 8.77 4.03
C GLU A 16 20.15 10.22 4.33
N GLN A 17 19.64 11.18 3.55
CA GLN A 17 19.86 12.61 3.81
C GLN A 17 19.31 13.06 5.17
N LEU A 18 18.16 12.53 5.59
CA LEU A 18 17.59 12.81 6.91
C LEU A 18 18.42 12.17 8.03
N PHE A 19 19.00 11.00 7.81
CA PHE A 19 19.87 10.34 8.80
C PHE A 19 21.20 11.05 8.97
N GLU A 20 21.78 11.60 7.90
CA GLU A 20 22.98 12.45 8.00
C GLU A 20 22.72 13.68 8.87
N LYS A 21 21.52 14.27 8.77
CA LYS A 21 21.17 15.52 9.47
C LYS A 21 20.63 15.33 10.89
N PHE A 22 19.89 14.25 11.13
CA PHE A 22 19.17 14.01 12.39
C PHE A 22 19.66 12.74 13.12
N GLY A 23 20.72 12.11 12.65
CA GLY A 23 21.32 10.89 13.19
C GLY A 23 20.71 9.59 12.64
N HIS A 24 21.47 8.50 12.70
CA HIS A 24 21.03 7.18 12.24
C HIS A 24 19.87 6.61 13.07
N ASP A 25 19.00 5.81 12.45
CA ASP A 25 17.93 5.05 13.10
C ASP A 25 18.24 3.55 12.99
N LYS A 26 18.25 2.84 14.11
CA LYS A 26 18.42 1.37 14.16
C LYS A 26 17.42 0.62 13.29
N TYR A 27 16.23 1.18 13.09
CA TYR A 27 15.20 0.55 12.25
C TYR A 27 15.55 0.63 10.75
N TYR A 28 16.40 1.58 10.33
CA TYR A 28 16.89 1.62 8.95
C TYR A 28 17.84 0.46 8.65
N GLU A 29 18.80 0.20 9.53
CA GLU A 29 19.72 -0.93 9.39
C GLU A 29 18.96 -2.26 9.31
N ILE A 30 17.97 -2.44 10.19
CA ILE A 30 17.07 -3.60 10.17
C ILE A 30 16.32 -3.70 8.84
N ALA A 31 15.82 -2.59 8.31
CA ALA A 31 15.07 -2.58 7.06
C ALA A 31 15.93 -2.90 5.84
N VAL A 32 17.17 -2.41 5.78
CA VAL A 32 18.12 -2.73 4.70
C VAL A 32 18.48 -4.22 4.71
N GLU A 33 18.79 -4.77 5.88
CA GLU A 33 19.08 -6.21 6.00
C GLU A 33 17.85 -7.07 5.70
N LEU A 34 16.66 -6.63 6.08
CA LEU A 34 15.41 -7.30 5.74
C LEU A 34 15.13 -7.26 4.23
N GLU A 35 15.32 -6.12 3.56
CA GLU A 35 15.19 -6.01 2.09
C GLU A 35 16.13 -7.01 1.42
N ARG A 36 17.40 -7.06 1.84
CA ARG A 36 18.41 -7.97 1.28
C ARG A 36 18.03 -9.44 1.46
N ALA A 37 17.60 -9.83 2.67
CA ALA A 37 17.19 -11.20 2.97
C ALA A 37 15.92 -11.63 2.21
N VAL A 38 14.99 -10.69 1.98
CA VAL A 38 13.78 -10.93 1.19
C VAL A 38 14.10 -11.04 -0.29
N GLU A 39 14.94 -10.16 -0.83
CA GLU A 39 15.36 -10.20 -2.24
C GLU A 39 16.04 -11.54 -2.57
N GLU A 40 16.98 -12.00 -1.73
CA GLU A 40 17.64 -13.30 -1.92
C GLU A 40 16.63 -14.47 -2.02
N LYS A 41 15.56 -14.42 -1.23
CA LYS A 41 14.58 -15.52 -1.13
C LYS A 41 13.40 -15.40 -2.07
N LEU A 42 13.06 -14.21 -2.56
CA LEU A 42 11.78 -13.94 -3.20
C LEU A 42 11.89 -13.07 -4.48
N ALA A 43 13.07 -12.56 -4.84
CA ALA A 43 13.24 -11.79 -6.07
C ALA A 43 12.89 -12.61 -7.33
N TYR A 44 13.16 -13.93 -7.33
CA TYR A 44 12.77 -14.80 -8.45
C TYR A 44 11.24 -14.90 -8.64
N LYS A 45 10.45 -14.56 -7.61
CA LYS A 45 8.99 -14.44 -7.68
C LYS A 45 8.53 -13.02 -8.04
N GLY A 46 9.45 -12.09 -8.28
CA GLY A 46 9.15 -10.69 -8.56
C GLY A 46 8.68 -9.90 -7.34
N ILE A 47 9.05 -10.33 -6.13
CA ILE A 47 8.70 -9.65 -4.88
C ILE A 47 9.88 -8.76 -4.47
N TYR A 48 9.61 -7.46 -4.39
CA TYR A 48 10.58 -6.42 -4.03
C TYR A 48 9.95 -5.42 -3.05
N ALA A 49 10.79 -4.69 -2.33
CA ALA A 49 10.32 -3.60 -1.48
C ALA A 49 9.53 -2.56 -2.31
N ASN A 50 8.39 -2.14 -1.77
CA ASN A 50 7.56 -1.10 -2.37
C ASN A 50 7.81 0.26 -1.67
N VAL A 51 7.13 1.29 -2.14
CA VAL A 51 7.20 2.65 -1.57
C VAL A 51 6.90 2.69 -0.07
N ASP A 52 5.99 1.83 0.41
CA ASP A 52 5.52 1.86 1.79
C ASP A 52 6.63 1.43 2.76
N PHE A 53 7.49 0.50 2.34
CA PHE A 53 8.57 -0.09 3.15
C PHE A 53 9.51 0.97 3.76
N TYR A 54 9.98 1.92 2.94
CA TYR A 54 10.85 3.00 3.40
C TYR A 54 10.09 4.23 3.89
N SER A 55 8.86 4.46 3.41
CA SER A 55 8.07 5.65 3.80
C SER A 55 7.83 5.74 5.31
N GLY A 56 7.54 4.62 5.98
CA GLY A 56 7.29 4.59 7.42
C GLY A 56 8.51 4.99 8.25
N LEU A 57 9.72 4.62 7.79
CA LEU A 57 10.97 5.02 8.44
C LEU A 57 11.21 6.52 8.31
N VAL A 58 10.95 7.08 7.13
CA VAL A 58 11.02 8.53 6.88
C VAL A 58 10.05 9.27 7.80
N TYR A 59 8.78 8.88 7.84
CA TYR A 59 7.78 9.54 8.69
C TYR A 59 8.11 9.44 10.18
N ARG A 60 8.51 8.25 10.64
CA ARG A 60 8.99 8.04 12.00
C ARG A 60 10.16 8.96 12.32
N LYS A 61 11.14 9.09 11.43
CA LYS A 61 12.31 9.94 11.66
C LYS A 61 11.96 11.43 11.70
N LEU A 62 10.94 11.83 10.97
CA LEU A 62 10.35 13.17 11.03
C LEU A 62 9.51 13.41 12.31
N GLY A 63 9.39 12.43 13.20
CA GLY A 63 8.63 12.53 14.45
C GLY A 63 7.12 12.44 14.24
N ILE A 64 6.67 11.95 13.10
CA ILE A 64 5.25 11.79 12.79
C ILE A 64 4.73 10.54 13.54
N PRO A 65 3.64 10.64 14.31
CA PRO A 65 2.94 9.49 14.87
C PRO A 65 2.54 8.46 13.80
N THR A 66 2.70 7.17 14.10
CA THR A 66 2.38 6.07 13.16
C THR A 66 0.94 6.11 12.64
N ASP A 67 0.01 6.54 13.49
CA ASP A 67 -1.41 6.67 13.16
C ASP A 67 -1.67 7.71 12.06
N LEU A 68 -0.69 8.58 11.79
CA LEU A 68 -0.77 9.63 10.76
C LEU A 68 -0.08 9.25 9.44
N PHE A 69 0.50 8.05 9.30
CA PHE A 69 1.15 7.64 8.05
C PHE A 69 0.16 7.56 6.88
N THR A 70 -1.00 6.93 7.09
CA THR A 70 -2.05 6.83 6.05
C THR A 70 -2.67 8.20 5.72
N PRO A 71 -3.01 9.07 6.70
CA PRO A 71 -3.42 10.45 6.41
C PRO A 71 -2.43 11.24 5.53
N ILE A 72 -1.12 11.17 5.80
CA ILE A 72 -0.10 11.87 4.99
C ILE A 72 -0.07 11.35 3.56
N PHE A 73 -0.12 10.02 3.40
CA PHE A 73 -0.26 9.40 2.10
C PHE A 73 -1.51 9.88 1.35
N ALA A 74 -2.65 9.99 2.05
CA ALA A 74 -3.90 10.45 1.46
C ALA A 74 -3.78 11.91 0.98
N ILE A 75 -3.17 12.80 1.77
CA ILE A 75 -2.93 14.21 1.39
C ILE A 75 -2.19 14.29 0.05
N ALA A 76 -1.11 13.52 -0.11
CA ALA A 76 -0.37 13.47 -1.37
C ALA A 76 -1.21 12.86 -2.52
N ARG A 77 -2.04 11.85 -2.22
CA ARG A 77 -2.80 11.11 -3.23
C ARG A 77 -4.04 11.84 -3.74
N VAL A 78 -4.61 12.77 -2.96
CA VAL A 78 -5.80 13.56 -3.35
C VAL A 78 -5.62 14.23 -4.72
N ALA A 79 -4.44 14.77 -5.02
CA ALA A 79 -4.16 15.38 -6.33
C ALA A 79 -4.36 14.38 -7.49
N GLY A 80 -3.86 13.15 -7.34
CA GLY A 80 -4.03 12.09 -8.33
C GLY A 80 -5.47 11.58 -8.42
N TRP A 81 -6.16 11.43 -7.28
CA TRP A 81 -7.58 11.05 -7.27
C TRP A 81 -8.45 12.07 -8.00
N LEU A 82 -8.23 13.37 -7.76
CA LEU A 82 -8.96 14.43 -8.44
C LEU A 82 -8.65 14.50 -9.93
N ALA A 83 -7.39 14.27 -10.32
CA ALA A 83 -7.00 14.21 -11.73
C ALA A 83 -7.72 13.05 -12.46
N HIS A 84 -7.65 11.84 -11.92
CA HIS A 84 -8.33 10.68 -12.49
C HIS A 84 -9.85 10.83 -12.50
N TRP A 85 -10.44 11.43 -11.47
CA TRP A 85 -11.87 11.72 -11.45
C TRP A 85 -12.26 12.69 -12.57
N LYS A 86 -11.47 13.75 -12.78
CA LYS A 86 -11.70 14.72 -13.86
C LYS A 86 -11.54 14.09 -15.24
N GLU A 87 -10.52 13.23 -15.44
CA GLU A 87 -10.34 12.45 -16.67
C GLU A 87 -11.55 11.55 -16.94
N GLN A 88 -12.03 10.84 -15.92
CA GLN A 88 -13.22 9.99 -16.03
C GLN A 88 -14.47 10.81 -16.39
N LEU A 89 -14.66 12.00 -15.82
CA LEU A 89 -15.83 12.84 -16.14
C LEU A 89 -15.84 13.30 -17.60
N ALA A 90 -14.67 13.43 -18.25
CA ALA A 90 -14.58 13.80 -19.66
C ALA A 90 -15.00 12.64 -20.59
N GLU A 91 -14.73 11.39 -20.21
CA GLU A 91 -15.09 10.17 -20.95
C GLU A 91 -16.06 9.29 -20.12
N ASN A 92 -17.12 9.92 -19.60
CA ASN A 92 -17.92 9.35 -18.53
C ASN A 92 -18.60 8.02 -18.90
N ARG A 93 -18.23 6.95 -18.18
CA ARG A 93 -18.84 5.61 -18.28
C ARG A 93 -19.27 5.14 -16.89
N ILE A 94 -20.49 4.59 -16.81
CA ILE A 94 -21.00 3.99 -15.58
C ILE A 94 -20.27 2.67 -15.31
N PHE A 95 -19.65 2.55 -14.14
CA PHE A 95 -19.11 1.29 -13.64
C PHE A 95 -20.23 0.47 -12.98
N ARG A 96 -20.69 -0.57 -13.68
CA ARG A 96 -21.71 -1.51 -13.18
C ARG A 96 -21.24 -2.96 -13.35
N PRO A 97 -20.32 -3.45 -12.50
CA PRO A 97 -19.91 -4.85 -12.53
C PRO A 97 -21.09 -5.77 -12.18
N THR A 98 -21.11 -6.96 -12.77
CA THR A 98 -22.06 -8.03 -12.41
C THR A 98 -21.39 -9.03 -11.48
N GLN A 99 -22.19 -9.89 -10.87
CA GLN A 99 -21.73 -10.97 -10.01
C GLN A 99 -22.24 -12.30 -10.53
N ILE A 100 -21.48 -13.36 -10.32
CA ILE A 100 -21.90 -14.73 -10.59
C ILE A 100 -22.40 -15.31 -9.27
N TYR A 101 -23.70 -15.61 -9.20
CA TYR A 101 -24.27 -16.26 -8.03
C TYR A 101 -23.90 -17.76 -8.03
N THR A 102 -23.34 -18.24 -6.92
CA THR A 102 -22.91 -19.63 -6.73
C THR A 102 -23.59 -20.29 -5.52
N GLY A 103 -24.54 -19.60 -4.90
CA GLY A 103 -25.32 -20.16 -3.80
C GLY A 103 -26.40 -21.10 -4.28
N ASP A 104 -27.07 -21.76 -3.34
CA ASP A 104 -28.21 -22.60 -3.66
C ASP A 104 -29.37 -21.75 -4.18
N HIS A 105 -30.05 -22.26 -5.21
CA HIS A 105 -31.26 -21.65 -5.74
C HIS A 105 -32.49 -22.30 -5.13
N GLN A 106 -33.57 -21.52 -4.99
CA GLN A 106 -34.87 -22.04 -4.57
C GLN A 106 -34.85 -22.77 -3.21
N VAL A 107 -34.00 -22.33 -2.28
CA VAL A 107 -33.98 -22.88 -0.92
C VAL A 107 -35.32 -22.56 -0.24
N SER A 108 -36.06 -23.62 0.10
CA SER A 108 -37.31 -23.49 0.84
C SER A 108 -37.05 -22.89 2.22
N TYR A 109 -37.87 -21.92 2.59
CA TYR A 109 -37.83 -21.35 3.93
C TYR A 109 -38.25 -22.40 4.97
N ILE A 110 -37.38 -22.65 5.95
CA ILE A 110 -37.69 -23.52 7.08
C ILE A 110 -38.23 -22.63 8.23
N PRO A 111 -39.46 -22.88 8.75
CA PRO A 111 -39.99 -22.20 9.91
C PRO A 111 -39.04 -22.27 11.11
N ILE A 112 -39.00 -21.24 11.95
CA ILE A 112 -38.00 -21.13 13.03
C ILE A 112 -38.01 -22.32 14.00
N HIS A 113 -39.16 -22.94 14.25
CA HIS A 113 -39.33 -24.08 15.15
C HIS A 113 -38.92 -25.42 14.52
N GLU A 114 -38.64 -25.45 13.22
CA GLU A 114 -38.19 -26.62 12.45
C GLU A 114 -36.71 -26.52 12.03
N ARG A 115 -36.04 -25.41 12.38
CA ARG A 115 -34.59 -25.27 12.21
C ARG A 115 -33.90 -26.02 13.34
N LEU A 116 -32.81 -26.71 13.02
CA LEU A 116 -31.92 -27.35 14.00
C LEU A 116 -31.26 -26.32 14.93
#